data_AF-A0A256XF66-F1
#
_entry.id   AF-A0A256XF66-F1
#
_cell.length_a   1.000
_cell.length_b   1.000
_cell.length_c   1.000
_cell.angle_alpha   90.00
_cell.angle_beta   90.00
_cell.angle_gamma   90.00
#
_symmetry.space_group_name_H-M   'P 1'
#
loop_
_entity.id
_entity.type
_entity.pdbx_description
1 polymer ?
#
loop_
_entity_poly.entity_id
_entity_poly.type
_entity_poly.pdbx_seq_one_letter_code
_entity_poly.pdbx_strand_id
1 'polypeptide(L)'
;MSINESSTSDINEIVKLEDETEDIDKHIRRTSKILKIHFLETYINSLGKGPFSLKNSQLSIDLNTFKEVTIGRAPDNIIVIPDPTVSRRHALLTILPNNEVLIKDLGSKNGTYVLSNGVFRKVSEYRFSKEIIVRLGFYTVIKFVLDKVSP
;
A
#
# COMPACT_ATOMS: atom_id res chain seq x y z
N MET A 1 15.06 62.50 0.04
CA MET A 1 14.35 61.70 -0.99
C MET A 1 13.94 60.41 -0.29
N SER A 2 12.80 60.45 0.40
CA SER A 2 12.38 59.38 1.30
C SER A 2 11.66 58.32 0.49
N ILE A 3 12.23 57.12 0.43
CA ILE A 3 11.64 55.97 -0.22
C ILE A 3 10.51 55.48 0.68
N ASN A 4 9.31 55.38 0.11
CA ASN A 4 8.04 55.19 0.82
C ASN A 4 7.98 53.78 1.45
N GLU A 5 7.82 53.68 2.77
CA GLU A 5 7.68 52.40 3.51
C GLU A 5 6.40 51.62 3.15
N SER A 6 5.50 52.21 2.35
CA SER A 6 4.28 51.56 1.86
C SER A 6 4.58 50.35 0.97
N SER A 7 5.65 50.39 0.16
CA SER A 7 5.90 49.39 -0.89
C SER A 7 6.47 48.06 -0.38
N THR A 8 7.07 48.04 0.82
CA THR A 8 7.61 46.81 1.42
C THR A 8 6.53 45.94 2.07
N SER A 9 5.41 46.55 2.50
CA SER A 9 4.29 45.79 3.07
C SER A 9 3.56 44.95 2.03
N ASP A 10 3.31 45.51 0.84
CA ASP A 10 2.68 44.83 -0.29
C ASP A 10 3.53 43.65 -0.80
N ILE A 11 4.86 43.80 -0.82
CA ILE A 11 5.78 42.74 -1.25
C ILE A 11 5.77 41.56 -0.27
N ASN A 12 5.76 41.84 1.04
CA ASN A 12 5.74 40.77 2.05
C ASN A 12 4.42 39.98 2.04
N GLU A 13 3.30 40.63 1.71
CA GLU A 13 2.00 39.96 1.56
C GLU A 13 1.98 39.06 0.32
N ILE A 14 2.54 39.53 -0.81
CA ILE A 14 2.67 38.73 -2.05
C ILE A 14 3.57 37.51 -1.83
N VAL A 15 4.74 37.66 -1.22
CA VAL A 15 5.65 36.53 -0.94
C VAL A 15 5.00 35.50 -0.02
N LYS A 16 4.22 35.94 0.97
CA LYS A 16 3.50 35.06 1.89
C LYS A 16 2.36 34.30 1.20
N LEU A 17 1.66 34.96 0.27
CA LEU A 17 0.64 34.33 -0.57
C LEU A 17 1.27 33.33 -1.56
N GLU A 18 2.44 33.62 -2.12
CA GLU A 18 3.19 32.68 -2.98
C GLU A 18 3.60 31.42 -2.21
N ASP A 19 4.17 31.55 -1.00
CA ASP A 19 4.52 30.42 -0.12
C ASP A 19 3.27 29.59 0.26
N GLU A 20 2.16 30.25 0.61
CA GLU A 20 0.90 29.57 0.93
C GLU A 20 0.29 28.87 -0.30
N THR A 21 0.39 29.47 -1.49
CA THR A 21 -0.06 28.83 -2.73
C THR A 21 0.84 27.68 -3.16
N GLU A 22 2.16 27.73 -2.95
CA GLU A 22 3.06 26.59 -3.17
C GLU A 22 2.71 25.42 -2.24
N ASP A 23 2.43 25.69 -0.96
CA ASP A 23 2.01 24.64 -0.02
C ASP A 23 0.64 24.06 -0.38
N ILE A 24 -0.30 24.88 -0.89
CA ILE A 24 -1.60 24.43 -1.40
C ILE A 24 -1.42 23.61 -2.69
N ASP A 25 -0.63 24.06 -3.65
CA ASP A 25 -0.36 23.34 -4.91
C ASP A 25 0.37 22.01 -4.67
N LYS A 26 1.26 21.98 -3.68
CA LYS A 26 1.95 20.76 -3.21
C LYS A 26 1.02 19.82 -2.45
N HIS A 27 0.00 20.36 -1.78
CA HIS A 27 -1.07 19.56 -1.16
C HIS A 27 -2.04 18.97 -2.19
N ILE A 28 -2.35 19.74 -3.25
CA ILE A 28 -3.25 19.35 -4.34
C ILE A 28 -2.58 18.37 -5.31
N ARG A 29 -1.26 18.46 -5.56
CA ARG A 29 -0.49 17.54 -6.42
C ARG A 29 0.12 16.36 -5.66
N ARG A 30 -0.56 15.80 -4.67
CA ARG A 30 -0.15 14.50 -4.11
C ARG A 30 -0.41 13.44 -5.19
N THR A 31 0.65 12.98 -5.85
CA THR A 31 0.59 11.76 -6.69
C THR A 31 -0.14 10.66 -5.91
N SER A 32 -1.29 10.21 -6.43
CA SER A 32 -2.01 9.09 -5.83
C SER A 32 -1.15 7.84 -5.96
N LYS A 33 -0.95 7.15 -4.85
CA LYS A 33 -0.26 5.87 -4.84
C LYS A 33 -1.29 4.77 -4.81
N ILE A 34 -1.40 4.07 -5.92
CA ILE A 34 -2.32 2.96 -6.03
C ILE A 34 -1.55 1.67 -5.78
N LEU A 35 -1.95 0.93 -4.75
CA LEU A 35 -1.52 -0.45 -4.58
C LEU A 35 -2.48 -1.35 -5.36
N LYS A 36 -2.00 -1.90 -6.46
CA LYS A 36 -2.68 -2.98 -7.17
C LYS A 36 -2.32 -4.32 -6.55
N ILE A 37 -3.33 -5.16 -6.39
CA ILE A 37 -3.27 -6.45 -5.72
C ILE A 37 -3.81 -7.48 -6.71
N HIS A 38 -2.94 -8.31 -7.25
CA HIS A 38 -3.31 -9.37 -8.19
C HIS A 38 -3.25 -10.72 -7.49
N PHE A 39 -4.36 -11.44 -7.50
CA PHE A 39 -4.45 -12.78 -6.92
C PHE A 39 -4.00 -13.82 -7.95
N LEU A 40 -2.80 -14.38 -7.76
CA LEU A 40 -2.19 -15.34 -8.69
C LEU A 40 -2.64 -16.77 -8.38
N GLU A 41 -2.66 -17.14 -7.10
CA GLU A 41 -3.15 -18.42 -6.60
C GLU A 41 -3.97 -18.20 -5.34
N THR A 42 -5.03 -18.99 -5.16
CA THR A 42 -5.94 -18.89 -4.00
C THR A 42 -6.36 -20.27 -3.53
N TYR A 43 -6.72 -20.37 -2.24
CA TYR A 43 -7.26 -21.60 -1.68
C TYR A 43 -8.54 -22.05 -2.41
N ILE A 44 -8.56 -23.31 -2.80
CA ILE A 44 -9.74 -24.06 -3.25
C ILE A 44 -9.94 -25.24 -2.30
N ASN A 45 -11.18 -25.52 -1.90
CA ASN A 45 -11.46 -26.71 -1.10
C ASN A 45 -11.46 -28.00 -1.95
N SER A 46 -11.65 -29.14 -1.30
CA SER A 46 -11.67 -30.47 -1.94
C SER A 46 -12.75 -30.66 -3.01
N LEU A 47 -13.76 -29.78 -3.05
CA LEU A 47 -14.81 -29.79 -4.06
C LEU A 47 -14.49 -28.87 -5.25
N GLY A 48 -13.26 -28.34 -5.32
CA GLY A 48 -12.86 -27.32 -6.30
C GLY A 48 -13.55 -25.97 -6.10
N LYS A 49 -14.25 -25.78 -4.96
CA LYS A 49 -14.97 -24.56 -4.64
C LYS A 49 -14.17 -23.73 -3.63
N GLY A 50 -13.67 -22.58 -4.04
CA GLY A 50 -13.22 -21.54 -3.11
C GLY A 50 -14.41 -20.66 -2.71
N PRO A 51 -14.43 -20.05 -1.51
CA PRO A 51 -15.29 -18.90 -1.24
C PRO A 51 -14.82 -17.77 -2.17
N PHE A 52 -15.45 -17.66 -3.35
CA PHE A 52 -15.01 -16.85 -4.50
C PHE A 52 -13.67 -17.32 -5.11
N SER A 53 -13.66 -17.63 -6.41
CA SER A 53 -12.39 -17.77 -7.14
C SER A 53 -11.81 -16.37 -7.32
N LEU A 54 -10.96 -15.96 -6.39
CA LEU A 54 -10.22 -14.70 -6.50
C LEU A 54 -9.07 -14.83 -7.51
N LYS A 55 -8.74 -16.03 -7.98
CA LYS A 55 -7.70 -16.24 -8.99
C LYS A 55 -7.97 -15.34 -10.22
N ASN A 56 -6.94 -14.60 -10.64
CA ASN A 56 -7.00 -13.60 -11.72
C ASN A 56 -7.86 -12.35 -11.44
N SER A 57 -8.37 -12.18 -10.22
CA SER A 57 -8.99 -10.92 -9.80
C SER A 57 -7.93 -9.88 -9.41
N GLN A 58 -8.30 -8.61 -9.51
CA GLN A 58 -7.47 -7.48 -9.09
C GLN A 58 -8.26 -6.55 -8.18
N LEU A 59 -7.58 -6.02 -7.16
CA LEU A 59 -8.07 -4.95 -6.29
C LEU A 59 -7.07 -3.80 -6.34
N SER A 60 -7.58 -2.57 -6.28
CA SER A 60 -6.76 -1.35 -6.20
C SER A 60 -7.13 -0.59 -4.93
N ILE A 61 -6.13 -0.18 -4.16
CA ILE A 61 -6.32 0.63 -2.95
C ILE A 61 -5.50 1.91 -3.10
N ASP A 62 -6.11 3.06 -2.84
CA ASP A 62 -5.37 4.31 -2.68
C ASP A 62 -4.70 4.34 -1.31
N LEU A 63 -3.37 4.24 -1.33
CA LEU A 63 -2.54 4.25 -0.14
C LEU A 63 -2.56 5.60 0.60
N ASN A 64 -2.97 6.69 -0.04
CA ASN A 64 -3.16 7.96 0.67
C ASN A 64 -4.38 7.92 1.60
N THR A 65 -5.30 6.96 1.42
CA THR A 65 -6.50 6.79 2.25
C THR A 65 -6.20 6.06 3.56
N PHE A 66 -5.19 5.18 3.58
CA PHE A 66 -4.89 4.32 4.72
C PHE A 66 -3.41 4.39 5.10
N LYS A 67 -3.09 4.75 6.36
CA LYS A 67 -1.71 4.66 6.87
C LYS A 67 -1.23 3.21 6.99
N GLU A 68 -2.16 2.31 7.25
CA GLU A 68 -1.94 0.89 7.45
C GLU A 68 -3.03 0.09 6.73
N VAL A 69 -2.64 -0.98 6.03
CA VAL A 69 -3.56 -1.90 5.37
C VAL A 69 -3.41 -3.28 5.97
N THR A 70 -4.45 -3.74 6.68
CA THR A 70 -4.48 -5.06 7.32
C THR A 70 -4.87 -6.15 6.32
N ILE A 71 -4.20 -7.29 6.41
CA ILE A 71 -4.44 -8.47 5.57
C ILE A 71 -4.71 -9.67 6.46
N GLY A 72 -5.79 -10.40 6.22
CA GLY A 72 -6.10 -11.63 6.95
C GLY A 72 -7.44 -12.23 6.57
N ARG A 73 -7.76 -13.41 7.13
CA ARG A 73 -9.01 -14.12 6.81
C ARG A 73 -10.25 -13.60 7.54
N ALA A 74 -10.07 -12.80 8.59
CA ALA A 74 -11.19 -12.23 9.32
C ALA A 74 -11.77 -11.03 8.55
N PRO A 75 -13.09 -10.79 8.63
CA PRO A 75 -13.77 -9.76 7.84
C PRO A 75 -13.47 -8.33 8.28
N ASP A 76 -12.76 -8.14 9.39
CA ASP A 76 -12.31 -6.85 9.93
C ASP A 76 -11.00 -6.35 9.31
N ASN A 77 -10.38 -7.13 8.41
CA ASN A 77 -9.21 -6.67 7.65
C ASN A 77 -9.64 -5.84 6.44
N ILE A 78 -8.80 -4.88 6.04
CA ILE A 78 -9.02 -4.11 4.80
C ILE A 78 -8.93 -5.04 3.58
N ILE A 79 -7.95 -5.95 3.57
CA ILE A 79 -7.82 -7.00 2.56
C ILE A 79 -8.20 -8.33 3.20
N VAL A 80 -9.42 -8.79 2.88
CA VAL A 80 -9.95 -10.06 3.38
C VAL A 80 -9.54 -11.21 2.44
N ILE A 81 -8.81 -12.18 3.00
CA ILE A 81 -8.33 -13.37 2.28
C ILE A 81 -9.04 -14.61 2.84
N PRO A 82 -10.09 -15.13 2.19
CA PRO A 82 -10.90 -16.23 2.72
C PRO A 82 -10.22 -17.61 2.56
N ASP A 83 -8.99 -17.72 3.05
CA ASP A 83 -8.17 -18.92 3.07
C ASP A 83 -8.00 -19.40 4.52
N PRO A 84 -8.37 -20.66 4.86
CA PRO A 84 -8.27 -21.17 6.22
C PRO A 84 -6.82 -21.30 6.73
N THR A 85 -5.84 -21.31 5.83
CA THR A 85 -4.41 -21.34 6.15
C THR A 85 -3.84 -19.95 6.45
N VAL A 86 -4.60 -18.89 6.16
CA VAL A 86 -4.24 -17.51 6.48
C VAL A 86 -4.76 -17.18 7.89
N SER A 87 -3.90 -16.63 8.76
CA SER A 87 -4.32 -16.13 10.08
C SER A 87 -5.43 -15.08 10.00
N ARG A 88 -6.22 -14.95 11.08
CA ARG A 88 -7.30 -13.95 11.17
C ARG A 88 -6.80 -12.53 10.89
N ARG A 89 -5.68 -12.15 11.51
CA ARG A 89 -4.85 -11.02 11.14
C ARG A 89 -3.48 -11.58 10.81
N HIS A 90 -3.05 -11.48 9.56
CA HIS A 90 -1.89 -12.21 9.05
C HIS A 90 -0.71 -11.29 8.80
N ALA A 91 -0.95 -10.21 8.07
CA ALA A 91 0.08 -9.26 7.69
C ALA A 91 -0.44 -7.83 7.76
N LEU A 92 0.48 -6.89 7.83
CA LEU A 92 0.25 -5.45 7.81
C LEU A 92 1.10 -4.83 6.70
N LEU A 93 0.48 -3.99 5.87
CA LEU A 93 1.22 -3.09 4.99
C LEU A 93 1.27 -1.70 5.62
N THR A 94 2.45 -1.09 5.62
CA THR A 94 2.67 0.28 6.10
C THR A 94 3.42 1.06 5.04
N ILE A 95 2.95 2.28 4.76
CA ILE A 95 3.64 3.19 3.86
C ILE A 95 4.74 3.90 4.65
N LEU A 96 5.95 3.88 4.11
CA LEU A 96 7.12 4.48 4.73
C LEU A 96 7.35 5.90 4.21
N PRO A 97 8.04 6.77 4.98
CA PRO A 97 8.31 8.16 4.57
C PRO A 97 9.07 8.31 3.25
N ASN A 98 9.93 7.34 2.92
CA ASN A 98 10.70 7.28 1.68
C ASN A 98 9.90 6.73 0.48
N ASN A 99 8.58 6.70 0.60
CA ASN A 99 7.65 6.21 -0.40
C ASN A 99 7.64 4.70 -0.67
N GLU A 100 8.39 3.91 0.09
CA GLU A 100 8.33 2.44 0.05
C GLU A 100 7.13 1.90 0.83
N VAL A 101 6.81 0.63 0.59
CA VAL A 101 5.84 -0.13 1.38
C VAL A 101 6.58 -1.21 2.15
N LEU A 102 6.27 -1.33 3.43
CA LEU A 102 6.69 -2.43 4.29
C LEU A 102 5.54 -3.43 4.41
N ILE A 103 5.78 -4.70 4.12
CA ILE A 103 4.92 -5.79 4.58
C ILE A 103 5.54 -6.40 5.83
N LYS A 104 4.73 -6.59 6.87
CA LYS A 104 5.12 -7.23 8.14
C LYS A 104 4.20 -8.40 8.47
N ASP A 105 4.77 -9.55 8.78
CA ASP A 105 4.05 -10.69 9.32
C ASP A 105 3.68 -10.44 10.79
N LEU A 106 2.42 -10.70 11.16
CA LEU A 106 1.90 -10.43 12.52
C LEU A 106 1.97 -11.67 13.43
N GLY A 107 2.97 -12.53 13.24
CA GLY A 107 3.05 -13.81 13.96
C GLY A 107 2.06 -14.83 13.41
N SER A 108 1.92 -14.88 12.08
CA SER A 108 0.97 -15.77 11.44
C SER A 108 1.35 -17.24 11.66
N LYS A 109 0.34 -18.13 11.76
CA LYS A 109 0.57 -19.56 12.07
C LYS A 109 1.43 -20.24 10.99
N ASN A 110 1.17 -19.89 9.73
CA ASN A 110 1.75 -20.56 8.57
C ASN A 110 2.80 -19.70 7.85
N GLY A 111 3.02 -18.45 8.29
CA GLY A 111 4.05 -17.56 7.78
C GLY A 111 3.67 -16.77 6.54
N THR A 112 4.42 -15.67 6.36
CA THR A 112 4.49 -14.84 5.16
C THR A 112 5.79 -15.15 4.40
N TYR A 113 5.71 -15.25 3.08
CA TYR A 113 6.85 -15.56 2.23
C TYR A 113 6.92 -14.62 1.03
N VAL A 114 8.13 -14.22 0.64
CA VAL A 114 8.38 -13.42 -0.56
C VAL A 114 9.11 -14.27 -1.59
N LEU A 115 8.68 -14.19 -2.85
CA LEU A 115 9.37 -14.85 -3.96
C LEU A 115 10.64 -14.06 -4.29
N SER A 116 11.79 -14.71 -4.20
CA SER A 116 13.09 -14.14 -4.58
C SER A 116 13.93 -15.20 -5.26
N ASN A 117 14.47 -14.88 -6.45
CA ASN A 117 15.28 -15.79 -7.26
C ASN A 117 14.59 -17.14 -7.50
N GLY A 118 13.30 -17.09 -7.85
CA GLY A 118 12.50 -18.29 -8.15
C GLY A 118 12.06 -19.12 -6.95
N VAL A 119 12.40 -18.72 -5.72
CA VAL A 119 12.08 -19.49 -4.50
C VAL A 119 11.39 -18.60 -3.46
N PHE A 120 10.36 -19.13 -2.80
CA PHE A 120 9.70 -18.46 -1.68
C PHE A 120 10.55 -18.55 -0.41
N ARG A 121 10.88 -17.40 0.17
CA ARG A 121 11.60 -17.29 1.44
C ARG A 121 10.70 -16.70 2.52
N LYS A 122 10.70 -17.31 3.70
CA LYS A 122 9.92 -16.82 4.85
C LYS A 122 10.49 -15.48 5.29
N VAL A 123 9.64 -14.51 5.58
CA VAL A 123 10.03 -13.19 6.07
C VAL A 123 9.19 -12.80 7.28
N SER A 124 9.80 -12.10 8.24
CA SER A 124 9.05 -11.35 9.26
C SER A 124 8.67 -9.97 8.75
N GLU A 125 9.49 -9.39 7.88
CA GLU A 125 9.24 -8.12 7.21
C GLU A 125 9.94 -8.05 5.85
N TYR A 126 9.39 -7.26 4.93
CA TYR A 126 9.99 -7.03 3.62
C TYR A 126 9.61 -5.65 3.08
N ARG A 127 10.58 -4.90 2.54
CA ARG A 127 10.37 -3.57 1.95
C ARG A 127 10.38 -3.66 0.43
N PHE A 128 9.50 -2.91 -0.22
CA PHE A 128 9.45 -2.83 -1.67
C PHE A 128 9.00 -1.47 -2.16
N SER A 129 9.47 -1.10 -3.37
CA SER A 129 9.22 0.19 -4.00
C SER A 129 8.48 0.09 -5.33
N LYS A 130 8.35 -1.12 -5.90
CA LYS A 130 7.69 -1.35 -7.19
C LYS A 130 6.74 -2.53 -7.12
N GLU A 131 7.24 -3.76 -7.09
CA GLU A 131 6.38 -4.94 -7.04
C GLU A 131 7.03 -6.07 -6.26
N ILE A 132 6.20 -6.91 -5.66
CA ILE A 132 6.59 -8.16 -5.00
C ILE A 132 5.54 -9.23 -5.21
N ILE A 133 5.96 -10.49 -5.15
CA ILE A 133 5.06 -11.64 -5.08
C ILE A 133 5.18 -12.25 -3.69
N VAL A 134 4.05 -12.34 -3.00
CA VAL A 134 3.93 -12.78 -1.61
C VAL A 134 3.05 -14.01 -1.54
N ARG A 135 3.47 -15.02 -0.80
CA ARG A 135 2.61 -16.12 -0.37
C ARG A 135 2.22 -15.95 1.10
N LEU A 136 0.92 -15.99 1.37
CA LEU A 136 0.34 -15.95 2.71
C LEU A 136 -0.27 -17.31 3.03
N GLY A 137 0.12 -17.90 4.14
CA GLY A 137 -0.31 -19.26 4.44
C GLY A 137 0.24 -20.26 3.42
N PHE A 138 -0.52 -21.31 3.09
CA PHE A 138 -0.02 -22.37 2.22
C PHE A 138 -0.32 -22.14 0.74
N TYR A 139 -1.45 -21.52 0.41
CA TYR A 139 -1.97 -21.53 -0.97
C TYR A 139 -2.04 -20.15 -1.60
N THR A 140 -2.34 -19.11 -0.81
CA THR A 140 -2.62 -17.80 -1.37
C THR A 140 -1.35 -17.09 -1.84
N VAL A 141 -1.23 -16.84 -3.14
CA VAL A 141 -0.14 -16.08 -3.76
C VAL A 141 -0.70 -14.79 -4.37
N ILE A 142 -0.13 -13.66 -3.96
CA ILE A 142 -0.57 -12.32 -4.32
C ILE A 142 0.63 -11.57 -4.90
N LYS A 143 0.43 -10.90 -6.04
CA LYS A 143 1.35 -9.90 -6.55
C LYS A 143 0.89 -8.51 -6.13
N PHE A 144 1.72 -7.81 -5.37
CA PHE A 144 1.54 -6.40 -5.06
C PHE A 144 2.30 -5.56 -6.09
N VAL A 145 1.66 -4.54 -6.64
CA VAL A 145 2.27 -3.57 -7.56
C VAL A 145 1.94 -2.17 -7.07
N LEU A 146 2.97 -1.38 -6.81
CA LEU A 146 2.87 0.03 -6.45
C LEU A 146 2.94 0.86 -7.73
N ASP A 147 1.79 1.40 -8.12
CA ASP A 147 1.69 2.34 -9.22
C ASP A 147 1.73 3.78 -8.70
N LYS A 148 2.56 4.59 -9.35
CA LYS A 148 2.49 6.05 -9.22
C LYS A 148 1.49 6.53 -10.26
N VAL A 149 0.38 7.08 -9.83
CA VAL A 149 -0.48 7.85 -10.71
C VAL A 149 0.12 9.25 -10.77
N SER A 150 0.78 9.56 -11.89
CA SER A 150 1.13 10.94 -12.20
C SER A 150 -0.18 11.72 -12.37
N PRO A 151 -0.27 12.95 -11.83
CA PRO A 151 -1.40 13.84 -12.10
C PRO A 151 -1.58 14.09 -13.60
#